data_AF-A0A2M7XQJ0-F1
#
_entry.id   AF-A0A2M7XQJ0-F1
#
_cell.length_a   1.000
_cell.length_b   1.000
_cell.length_c   1.000
_cell.angle_alpha   90.00
_cell.angle_beta   90.00
_cell.angle_gamma   90.00
#
_symmetry.space_group_name_H-M   'P 1'
#
loop_
_entity.id
_entity.type
_entity.pdbx_description
1 polymer ?
#
loop_
_entity_poly.entity_id
_entity_poly.type
_entity_poly.pdbx_seq_one_letter_code
_entity_poly.pdbx_strand_id
1 'polypeptide(L)'
;MNTKKLFIPGPTHVLDETLQAMAQYPIGHRGQAYKDLHFEVVAGIQKVLFTKQSILLSTSSATGLMEASVRNLVQKRAANFTCGAFSERWAEITEICGLPQDTFSVAWGKPNQPEQVREALSTGKYDVVTIVHNETSTGVTNPIAEIAKVVNEFPHVMLCVDSVSGMAGLPFYFDEWGVDVVFASVQKAWALPPGFAVMAISDRALRRAESTISSQKGFYFDLPLMAKSGAKGQTPITPSLPHMFGLQSQLKRILAETVENRFERHRQMAHRSR
;
A
#
# COMPACT_ATOMS: atom_id res chain seq x y z
N MET A 1 2.79 -18.66 -26.24
CA MET A 1 1.45 -18.99 -25.67
C MET A 1 0.49 -17.87 -26.05
N ASN A 2 -0.78 -18.17 -26.34
CA ASN A 2 -1.78 -17.15 -26.69
C ASN A 2 -2.15 -16.35 -25.42
N THR A 3 -1.46 -15.24 -25.17
CA THR A 3 -1.68 -14.39 -24.00
C THR A 3 -3.01 -13.65 -24.15
N LYS A 4 -4.01 -14.03 -23.35
CA LYS A 4 -5.28 -13.29 -23.28
C LYS A 4 -5.00 -11.86 -22.82
N LYS A 5 -5.49 -10.87 -23.59
CA LYS A 5 -5.45 -9.46 -23.16
C LYS A 5 -6.39 -9.28 -21.97
N LEU A 6 -5.87 -8.74 -20.88
CA LEU A 6 -6.64 -8.50 -19.65
C LEU A 6 -7.02 -7.02 -19.59
N PHE A 7 -8.32 -6.73 -19.77
CA PHE A 7 -8.94 -5.41 -19.56
C PHE A 7 -9.77 -5.37 -18.27
N ILE A 8 -9.40 -6.21 -17.31
CA ILE A 8 -9.93 -6.19 -15.95
C ILE A 8 -9.02 -5.32 -15.07
N PRO A 9 -9.49 -4.79 -13.94
CA PRO A 9 -8.68 -3.90 -13.13
C PRO A 9 -7.54 -4.62 -12.38
N GLY A 10 -7.43 -5.94 -12.46
CA GLY A 10 -6.40 -6.76 -11.83
C GLY A 10 -6.87 -8.21 -11.65
N PRO A 11 -6.01 -9.23 -11.86
CA PRO A 11 -4.61 -9.14 -12.29
C PRO A 11 -4.48 -8.54 -13.70
N THR A 12 -3.40 -7.79 -13.94
CA THR A 12 -3.10 -7.19 -15.25
C THR A 12 -2.14 -8.07 -16.06
N HIS A 13 -1.92 -7.73 -17.33
CA HIS A 13 -0.89 -8.38 -18.14
C HIS A 13 0.49 -8.22 -17.50
N VAL A 14 1.26 -9.30 -17.46
CA VAL A 14 2.64 -9.37 -16.97
C VAL A 14 3.54 -9.62 -18.17
N LEU A 15 4.62 -8.87 -18.29
CA LEU A 15 5.57 -8.99 -19.39
C LEU A 15 6.37 -10.29 -19.30
N ASP A 16 6.72 -10.86 -20.44
CA ASP A 16 7.51 -12.10 -20.51
C ASP A 16 8.86 -11.96 -19.79
N GLU A 17 9.53 -10.81 -19.90
CA GLU A 17 10.78 -10.50 -19.18
C GLU A 17 10.62 -10.58 -17.65
N THR A 18 9.48 -10.09 -17.13
CA THR A 18 9.16 -10.17 -15.71
C THR A 18 8.85 -11.61 -15.31
N LEU A 19 8.09 -12.36 -16.11
CA LEU A 19 7.79 -13.77 -15.87
C LEU A 19 9.07 -14.63 -15.88
N GLN A 20 9.98 -14.38 -16.81
CA GLN A 20 11.29 -15.03 -16.88
C GLN A 20 12.13 -14.72 -15.65
N ALA A 21 12.13 -13.46 -15.18
CA ALA A 21 12.83 -13.10 -13.94
C ALA A 21 12.29 -13.86 -12.72
N MET A 22 10.97 -14.12 -12.64
CA MET A 22 10.37 -14.91 -11.56
C MET A 22 10.74 -16.39 -11.60
N ALA A 23 11.17 -16.92 -12.75
CA ALA A 23 11.51 -18.33 -12.95
C ALA A 23 12.97 -18.68 -12.56
N GLN A 24 13.71 -17.72 -11.98
CA GLN A 24 15.07 -17.97 -11.49
C GLN A 24 15.11 -19.01 -10.36
N TYR A 25 16.21 -19.75 -10.27
CA TYR A 25 16.43 -20.70 -9.18
C TYR A 25 16.40 -19.98 -7.81
N PRO A 26 15.84 -20.60 -6.76
CA PRO A 26 15.82 -20.01 -5.42
C PRO A 26 17.22 -19.74 -4.88
N ILE A 27 17.38 -18.62 -4.19
CA ILE A 27 18.57 -18.27 -3.41
C ILE A 27 18.31 -18.46 -1.91
N GLY A 28 19.38 -18.60 -1.11
CA GLY A 28 19.25 -18.64 0.35
C GLY A 28 18.74 -17.31 0.92
N HIS A 29 17.49 -17.27 1.40
CA HIS A 29 16.82 -16.05 1.90
C HIS A 29 17.44 -15.42 3.17
N ARG A 30 18.43 -16.08 3.79
CA ARG A 30 19.23 -15.56 4.91
C ARG A 30 20.67 -15.19 4.51
N GLY A 31 21.03 -15.38 3.25
CA GLY A 31 22.37 -15.11 2.71
C GLY A 31 22.50 -13.73 2.05
N GLN A 32 23.72 -13.39 1.65
CA GLN A 32 24.06 -12.09 1.07
C GLN A 32 23.27 -11.79 -0.22
N ALA A 33 23.07 -12.77 -1.09
CA ALA A 33 22.33 -12.58 -2.34
C ALA A 33 20.88 -12.08 -2.11
N TYR A 34 20.19 -12.57 -1.06
CA TYR A 34 18.87 -12.06 -0.72
C TYR A 34 18.94 -10.65 -0.13
N LYS A 35 19.94 -10.39 0.71
CA LYS A 35 20.15 -9.08 1.31
C LYS A 35 20.33 -8.00 0.23
N ASP A 36 21.11 -8.29 -0.81
CA ASP A 36 21.32 -7.39 -1.95
C ASP A 36 20.02 -7.17 -2.74
N LEU A 37 19.31 -8.25 -3.06
CA LEU A 37 18.00 -8.20 -3.73
C LEU A 37 16.98 -7.38 -2.91
N HIS A 38 16.93 -7.59 -1.60
CA HIS A 38 16.02 -6.90 -0.70
C HIS A 38 16.27 -5.39 -0.74
N PHE A 39 17.52 -4.95 -0.58
CA PHE A 39 17.83 -3.53 -0.60
C PHE A 39 17.62 -2.89 -1.96
N GLU A 40 17.90 -3.60 -3.06
CA GLU A 40 17.62 -3.09 -4.41
C GLU A 40 16.10 -2.88 -4.62
N VAL A 41 15.28 -3.86 -4.22
CA VAL A 41 13.82 -3.77 -4.31
C VAL A 41 13.28 -2.64 -3.42
N VAL A 42 13.72 -2.55 -2.16
CA VAL A 42 13.33 -1.48 -1.24
C VAL A 42 13.69 -0.11 -1.81
N ALA A 43 14.93 0.08 -2.28
CA ALA A 43 15.38 1.34 -2.85
C ALA A 43 14.60 1.72 -4.12
N GLY A 44 14.23 0.74 -4.94
CA GLY A 44 13.37 0.97 -6.11
C GLY A 44 11.97 1.44 -5.72
N ILE A 45 11.33 0.78 -4.73
CA ILE A 45 10.00 1.18 -4.24
C ILE A 45 10.05 2.58 -3.62
N GLN A 46 11.09 2.89 -2.85
CA GLN A 46 11.32 4.23 -2.29
C GLN A 46 11.35 5.32 -3.35
N LYS A 47 11.99 5.07 -4.50
CA LYS A 47 11.98 6.00 -5.64
C LYS A 47 10.58 6.17 -6.23
N VAL A 48 9.82 5.08 -6.38
CA VAL A 48 8.43 5.13 -6.91
C VAL A 48 7.48 5.91 -6.01
N LEU A 49 7.71 5.88 -4.70
CA LEU A 49 6.87 6.55 -3.70
C LEU A 49 7.40 7.90 -3.23
N PHE A 50 8.51 8.38 -3.81
CA PHE A 50 9.18 9.62 -3.43
C PHE A 50 9.45 9.71 -1.93
N THR A 51 10.02 8.63 -1.36
CA THR A 51 10.18 8.49 0.09
C THR A 51 11.57 8.02 0.50
N LYS A 52 11.98 8.41 1.71
CA LYS A 52 13.12 7.82 2.44
C LYS A 52 12.71 6.90 3.59
N GLN A 53 11.40 6.75 3.81
CA GLN A 53 10.81 5.99 4.89
C GLN A 53 10.93 4.48 4.64
N SER A 54 10.58 3.70 5.65
CA SER A 54 10.73 2.25 5.62
C SER A 54 9.77 1.61 4.62
N ILE A 55 10.28 0.64 3.84
CA ILE A 55 9.45 -0.21 2.97
C ILE A 55 9.37 -1.61 3.58
N LEU A 56 8.14 -2.09 3.76
CA LEU A 56 7.82 -3.42 4.24
C LEU A 56 7.34 -4.28 3.08
N LEU A 57 7.91 -5.49 2.98
CA LEU A 57 7.61 -6.46 1.93
C LEU A 57 6.85 -7.63 2.54
N SER A 58 5.75 -8.04 1.92
CA SER A 58 4.85 -9.06 2.47
C SER A 58 4.48 -10.13 1.45
N THR A 59 4.66 -11.39 1.83
CA THR A 59 4.17 -12.57 1.09
C THR A 59 2.67 -12.77 1.33
N SER A 60 1.89 -11.75 1.04
CA SER A 60 0.43 -11.76 1.20
C SER A 60 -0.23 -10.91 0.10
N SER A 61 -1.56 -10.90 0.07
CA SER A 61 -2.29 -9.84 -0.64
C SER A 61 -2.29 -8.55 0.20
N ALA A 62 -2.57 -7.42 -0.44
CA ALA A 62 -2.70 -6.15 0.26
C ALA A 62 -3.82 -6.11 1.31
N THR A 63 -4.81 -6.99 1.23
CA THR A 63 -5.82 -7.14 2.31
C THR A 63 -5.17 -7.53 3.63
N GLY A 64 -4.11 -8.34 3.61
CA GLY A 64 -3.33 -8.64 4.81
C GLY A 64 -2.63 -7.39 5.39
N LEU A 65 -2.16 -6.49 4.52
CA LEU A 65 -1.57 -5.21 4.94
C LEU A 65 -2.62 -4.18 5.39
N MET A 66 -3.85 -4.27 4.90
CA MET A 66 -5.00 -3.52 5.41
C MET A 66 -5.30 -3.91 6.85
N GLU A 67 -5.41 -5.22 7.12
CA GLU A 67 -5.56 -5.76 8.49
C GLU A 67 -4.35 -5.38 9.37
N ALA A 68 -3.13 -5.54 8.87
CA ALA A 68 -1.91 -5.15 9.57
C ALA A 68 -1.98 -3.68 10.03
N SER A 69 -2.41 -2.79 9.15
CA SER A 69 -2.49 -1.35 9.43
C SER A 69 -3.42 -1.06 10.61
N VAL A 70 -4.65 -1.59 10.61
CA VAL A 70 -5.59 -1.32 11.72
C VAL A 70 -5.13 -1.97 13.02
N ARG A 71 -4.68 -3.23 12.96
CA ARG A 71 -4.22 -3.98 14.16
C ARG A 71 -3.00 -3.33 14.81
N ASN A 72 -2.13 -2.69 14.04
CA ASN A 72 -0.93 -2.06 14.57
C ASN A 72 -1.14 -0.60 14.98
N LEU A 73 -2.06 0.14 14.35
CA LEU A 73 -2.12 1.60 14.51
C LEU A 73 -3.35 2.11 15.26
N VAL A 74 -4.47 1.37 15.29
CA VAL A 74 -5.66 1.82 16.05
C VAL A 74 -5.41 1.57 17.54
N GLN A 75 -5.35 2.65 18.31
CA GLN A 75 -5.22 2.61 19.77
C GLN A 75 -6.48 3.17 20.47
N LYS A 76 -7.26 3.99 19.77
CA LYS A 76 -8.50 4.59 20.29
C LYS A 76 -9.71 4.25 19.41
N ARG A 77 -9.76 4.76 18.18
CA ARG A 77 -10.90 4.59 17.26
C ARG A 77 -10.52 4.95 15.82
N ALA A 78 -10.89 4.11 14.87
CA ALA A 78 -10.74 4.42 13.44
C ALA A 78 -11.94 5.20 12.88
N ALA A 79 -11.68 6.13 11.96
CA ALA A 79 -12.65 6.71 11.06
C ALA A 79 -12.43 6.12 9.65
N ASN A 80 -13.36 5.26 9.20
CA ASN A 80 -13.28 4.59 7.91
C ASN A 80 -14.09 5.36 6.87
N PHE A 81 -13.42 5.95 5.87
CA PHE A 81 -14.07 6.72 4.81
C PHE A 81 -14.35 5.83 3.60
N THR A 82 -15.63 5.68 3.24
CA THR A 82 -16.09 4.71 2.24
C THR A 82 -16.75 5.36 1.04
N CYS A 83 -16.44 4.84 -0.14
CA CYS A 83 -16.94 5.30 -1.45
C CYS A 83 -17.13 4.14 -2.45
N GLY A 84 -17.01 2.89 -1.98
CA GLY A 84 -17.12 1.67 -2.79
C GLY A 84 -16.63 0.42 -2.04
N ALA A 85 -16.59 -0.71 -2.73
CA ALA A 85 -16.34 -2.03 -2.13
C ALA A 85 -15.00 -2.16 -1.38
N PHE A 86 -13.92 -1.54 -1.88
CA PHE A 86 -12.60 -1.69 -1.25
C PHE A 86 -12.45 -0.82 -0.01
N SER A 87 -13.08 0.35 -0.02
CA SER A 87 -13.12 1.22 1.15
C SER A 87 -14.10 0.71 2.22
N GLU A 88 -15.22 0.08 1.84
CA GLU A 88 -16.08 -0.66 2.78
C GLU A 88 -15.33 -1.81 3.47
N ARG A 89 -14.39 -2.47 2.77
CA ARG A 89 -13.55 -3.51 3.37
C ARG A 89 -12.69 -3.02 4.52
N TRP A 90 -12.24 -1.76 4.52
CA TRP A 90 -11.54 -1.19 5.68
C TRP A 90 -12.42 -1.25 6.93
N ALA A 91 -13.68 -0.84 6.82
CA ALA A 91 -14.62 -0.87 7.93
C ALA A 91 -14.90 -2.31 8.39
N GLU A 92 -15.15 -3.23 7.46
CA GLU A 92 -15.36 -4.65 7.75
C GLU A 92 -14.16 -5.27 8.48
N ILE A 93 -12.94 -5.07 7.99
CA ILE A 93 -11.72 -5.61 8.63
C ILE A 93 -11.52 -5.01 10.02
N THR A 94 -11.76 -3.71 10.18
CA THR A 94 -11.62 -3.05 11.50
C THR A 94 -12.60 -3.63 12.51
N GLU A 95 -13.84 -3.88 12.09
CA GLU A 95 -14.87 -4.53 12.90
C GLU A 95 -14.50 -5.99 13.24
N ILE A 96 -14.08 -6.79 12.26
CA ILE A 96 -13.65 -8.19 12.46
C ILE A 96 -12.46 -8.27 13.44
N CYS A 97 -11.57 -7.27 13.41
CA CYS A 97 -10.46 -7.17 14.37
C CYS A 97 -10.89 -6.79 15.79
N GLY A 98 -12.17 -6.48 16.02
CA GLY A 98 -12.71 -6.03 17.31
C GLY A 98 -12.24 -4.63 17.71
N LEU A 99 -11.84 -3.80 16.75
CA LEU A 99 -11.30 -2.47 17.01
C LEU A 99 -12.42 -1.42 16.95
N PRO A 100 -12.44 -0.42 17.86
CA PRO A 100 -13.45 0.62 17.82
C PRO A 100 -13.38 1.42 16.51
N GLN A 101 -14.52 1.63 15.85
CA GLN A 101 -14.55 2.33 14.56
C GLN A 101 -15.90 3.00 14.27
N ASP A 102 -15.88 4.05 13.44
CA ASP A 102 -17.06 4.61 12.77
C ASP A 102 -16.83 4.68 11.26
N THR A 103 -17.91 4.47 10.51
CA THR A 103 -17.91 4.53 9.04
C THR A 103 -18.52 5.84 8.55
N PHE A 104 -17.81 6.55 7.68
CA PHE A 104 -18.27 7.75 6.99
C PHE A 104 -18.42 7.43 5.51
N SER A 105 -19.66 7.32 5.02
CA SER A 105 -19.93 6.87 3.66
C SER A 105 -20.37 8.00 2.75
N VAL A 106 -19.82 8.03 1.55
CA VAL A 106 -20.38 8.76 0.41
C VAL A 106 -21.00 7.78 -0.58
N ALA A 107 -21.87 8.29 -1.44
CA ALA A 107 -22.46 7.48 -2.51
C ALA A 107 -21.35 6.87 -3.39
N TRP A 108 -21.52 5.61 -3.80
CA TRP A 108 -20.62 4.96 -4.73
C TRP A 108 -20.47 5.80 -6.01
N GLY A 109 -19.24 5.95 -6.48
CA GLY A 109 -18.94 6.81 -7.63
C GLY A 109 -18.70 8.28 -7.26
N LYS A 110 -18.68 8.63 -5.97
CA LYS A 110 -18.26 9.96 -5.48
C LYS A 110 -17.01 9.85 -4.60
N PRO A 111 -16.05 10.79 -4.70
CA PRO A 111 -14.92 10.82 -3.80
C PRO A 111 -15.32 11.40 -2.43
N ASN A 112 -14.64 10.95 -1.39
CA ASN A 112 -14.67 11.58 -0.07
C ASN A 112 -14.06 12.98 -0.15
N GLN A 113 -14.65 13.92 0.56
CA GLN A 113 -14.20 15.30 0.59
C GLN A 113 -13.32 15.59 1.81
N PRO A 114 -12.25 16.39 1.69
CA PRO A 114 -11.41 16.82 2.82
C PRO A 114 -12.21 17.43 3.97
N GLU A 115 -13.28 18.16 3.67
CA GLU A 115 -14.16 18.80 4.65
C GLU A 115 -14.88 17.78 5.54
N GLN A 116 -15.29 16.64 4.98
CA GLN A 116 -15.92 15.55 5.75
C GLN A 116 -14.91 14.91 6.72
N VAL A 117 -13.65 14.78 6.28
CA VAL A 117 -12.55 14.30 7.13
C VAL A 117 -12.31 15.28 8.27
N ARG A 118 -12.28 16.58 7.98
CA ARG A 118 -12.12 17.64 8.99
C ARG A 118 -13.22 17.62 10.03
N GLU A 119 -14.48 17.51 9.59
CA GLU A 119 -15.64 17.45 10.48
C GLU A 119 -15.54 16.27 11.44
N ALA A 120 -15.24 15.07 10.93
CA ALA A 120 -15.06 13.87 11.74
C ALA A 120 -13.92 14.04 12.76
N LEU A 121 -12.75 14.52 12.33
CA LEU A 121 -11.58 14.66 13.20
C LEU A 121 -11.73 15.78 14.26
N SER A 122 -12.52 16.81 13.97
CA SER A 122 -12.81 17.92 14.91
C SER A 122 -13.53 17.44 16.18
N THR A 123 -14.13 16.26 16.16
CA THR A 123 -14.73 15.63 17.35
C THR A 123 -13.70 15.15 18.39
N GLY A 124 -12.43 14.98 17.98
CA GLY A 124 -11.37 14.42 18.83
C GLY A 124 -11.53 12.93 19.16
N LYS A 125 -12.46 12.22 18.50
CA LYS A 125 -12.76 10.80 18.80
C LYS A 125 -11.75 9.83 18.20
N TYR A 126 -11.14 10.17 17.07
CA TYR A 126 -10.40 9.25 16.22
C TYR A 126 -8.89 9.43 16.33
N ASP A 127 -8.14 8.35 16.16
CA ASP A 127 -6.67 8.34 16.09
C ASP A 127 -6.13 7.69 14.80
N VAL A 128 -7.02 7.16 13.97
CA VAL A 128 -6.69 6.62 12.64
C VAL A 128 -7.78 7.02 11.65
N VAL A 129 -7.36 7.45 10.45
CA VAL A 129 -8.20 7.59 9.26
C VAL A 129 -7.80 6.52 8.27
N THR A 130 -8.78 5.80 7.73
CA THR A 130 -8.55 4.88 6.62
C THR A 130 -9.26 5.38 5.37
N ILE A 131 -8.60 5.25 4.23
CA ILE A 131 -9.13 5.67 2.95
C ILE A 131 -8.50 4.87 1.80
N VAL A 132 -9.21 4.76 0.69
CA VAL A 132 -8.68 4.20 -0.57
C VAL A 132 -8.25 5.32 -1.50
N HIS A 133 -7.07 5.24 -2.09
CA HIS A 133 -6.58 6.18 -3.11
C HIS A 133 -7.41 6.08 -4.38
N ASN A 134 -7.57 4.87 -4.94
CA ASN A 134 -8.38 4.62 -6.12
C ASN A 134 -9.38 3.47 -5.88
N GLU A 135 -10.65 3.81 -5.79
CA GLU A 135 -11.74 2.88 -5.54
C GLU A 135 -12.05 2.09 -6.81
N THR A 136 -11.38 0.94 -6.93
CA THR A 136 -11.40 0.13 -8.15
C THR A 136 -12.81 -0.31 -8.57
N SER A 137 -13.74 -0.44 -7.62
CA SER A 137 -15.12 -0.86 -7.91
C SER A 137 -15.93 0.21 -8.66
N THR A 138 -15.54 1.48 -8.55
CA THR A 138 -16.26 2.62 -9.15
C THR A 138 -15.38 3.45 -10.09
N GLY A 139 -14.05 3.26 -10.06
CA GLY A 139 -13.08 4.05 -10.81
C GLY A 139 -12.81 5.44 -10.24
N VAL A 140 -13.33 5.75 -9.05
CA VAL A 140 -13.14 7.03 -8.36
C VAL A 140 -11.76 7.10 -7.73
N THR A 141 -11.07 8.22 -7.91
CA THR A 141 -9.84 8.54 -7.19
C THR A 141 -10.14 9.56 -6.10
N ASN A 142 -9.81 9.25 -4.84
CA ASN A 142 -9.93 10.20 -3.73
C ASN A 142 -8.77 11.21 -3.77
N PRO A 143 -9.01 12.48 -3.38
CA PRO A 143 -7.99 13.54 -3.35
C PRO A 143 -7.06 13.38 -2.13
N ILE A 144 -6.14 12.41 -2.19
CA ILE A 144 -5.31 12.04 -1.03
C ILE A 144 -4.40 13.19 -0.58
N ALA A 145 -3.88 14.01 -1.48
CA ALA A 145 -3.03 15.15 -1.10
C ALA A 145 -3.79 16.16 -0.23
N GLU A 146 -5.03 16.48 -0.61
CA GLU A 146 -5.92 17.39 0.10
C GLU A 146 -6.41 16.79 1.43
N ILE A 147 -6.74 15.51 1.44
CA ILE A 147 -7.14 14.80 2.66
C ILE A 147 -5.96 14.72 3.64
N ALA A 148 -4.76 14.44 3.16
CA ALA A 148 -3.57 14.38 4.00
C ALA A 148 -3.25 15.75 4.64
N LYS A 149 -3.41 16.85 3.90
CA LYS A 149 -3.31 18.21 4.48
C LYS A 149 -4.23 18.39 5.69
N VAL A 150 -5.49 17.94 5.59
CA VAL A 150 -6.44 18.00 6.71
C VAL A 150 -6.00 17.12 7.87
N VAL A 151 -5.65 15.85 7.62
CA VAL A 151 -5.27 14.91 8.69
C VAL A 151 -4.01 15.39 9.42
N ASN A 152 -3.07 16.02 8.71
CA ASN A 152 -1.82 16.54 9.28
C ASN A 152 -2.02 17.70 10.27
N GLU A 153 -3.18 18.37 10.26
CA GLU A 153 -3.55 19.34 11.30
C GLU A 153 -3.87 18.67 12.66
N PHE A 154 -4.09 17.35 12.66
CA PHE A 154 -4.35 16.53 13.83
C PHE A 154 -3.17 15.58 14.08
N PRO A 155 -2.08 16.03 14.73
CA PRO A 155 -0.80 15.31 14.79
C PRO A 155 -0.84 13.95 15.49
N HIS A 156 -1.91 13.66 16.24
CA HIS A 156 -2.15 12.38 16.92
C HIS A 156 -2.90 11.36 16.06
N VAL A 157 -3.39 11.74 14.87
CA VAL A 157 -4.15 10.90 13.94
C VAL A 157 -3.22 10.34 12.87
N MET A 158 -3.32 9.03 12.59
CA MET A 158 -2.58 8.38 11.50
C MET A 158 -3.42 8.31 10.23
N LEU A 159 -2.81 8.54 9.06
CA LEU A 159 -3.46 8.36 7.76
C LEU A 159 -3.00 7.06 7.09
N CYS A 160 -3.93 6.10 6.99
CA CYS A 160 -3.73 4.82 6.32
C CYS A 160 -4.41 4.81 4.94
N VAL A 161 -3.62 4.63 3.89
CA VAL A 161 -4.09 4.69 2.50
C VAL A 161 -3.93 3.33 1.81
N ASP A 162 -5.04 2.75 1.37
CA ASP A 162 -5.03 1.67 0.39
C ASP A 162 -4.77 2.27 -0.99
N SER A 163 -3.61 2.00 -1.57
CA SER A 163 -3.28 2.38 -2.95
C SER A 163 -3.05 1.16 -3.83
N VAL A 164 -3.79 0.07 -3.61
CA VAL A 164 -3.67 -1.19 -4.38
C VAL A 164 -3.77 -0.96 -5.88
N SER A 165 -4.78 -0.22 -6.34
CA SER A 165 -4.96 0.06 -7.77
C SER A 165 -4.34 1.39 -8.23
N GLY A 166 -3.85 2.23 -7.31
CA GLY A 166 -3.24 3.52 -7.64
C GLY A 166 -1.70 3.51 -7.64
N MET A 167 -1.06 2.69 -6.79
CA MET A 167 0.39 2.74 -6.57
C MET A 167 1.15 2.34 -7.85
N ALA A 168 2.17 3.12 -8.20
CA ALA A 168 2.93 2.99 -9.46
C ALA A 168 2.13 3.24 -10.75
N GLY A 169 0.88 3.71 -10.65
CA GLY A 169 0.03 4.08 -11.80
C GLY A 169 -0.55 5.51 -11.71
N LEU A 170 -0.68 6.05 -10.51
CA LEU A 170 -1.14 7.41 -10.21
C LEU A 170 -0.08 8.13 -9.36
N PRO A 171 0.01 9.47 -9.44
CA PRO A 171 0.88 10.26 -8.57
C PRO A 171 0.66 9.94 -7.09
N PHE A 172 1.76 9.75 -6.35
CA PHE A 172 1.71 9.52 -4.92
C PHE A 172 3.04 9.92 -4.28
N TYR A 173 3.05 11.07 -3.58
CA TYR A 173 4.25 11.63 -2.97
C TYR A 173 4.21 11.40 -1.45
N PHE A 174 4.68 10.24 -1.00
CA PHE A 174 4.43 9.76 0.38
C PHE A 174 4.99 10.71 1.45
N ASP A 175 6.26 11.12 1.32
CA ASP A 175 6.89 12.02 2.29
C ASP A 175 6.29 13.43 2.21
N GLU A 176 6.06 13.95 1.00
CA GLU A 176 5.51 15.29 0.77
C GLU A 176 4.10 15.44 1.35
N TRP A 177 3.26 14.41 1.17
CA TRP A 177 1.88 14.42 1.66
C TRP A 177 1.79 14.11 3.16
N GLY A 178 2.86 13.61 3.79
CA GLY A 178 2.84 13.24 5.20
C GLY A 178 1.92 12.06 5.50
N VAL A 179 1.83 11.10 4.58
CA VAL A 179 1.03 9.87 4.79
C VAL A 179 1.76 8.93 5.75
N ASP A 180 1.01 8.22 6.59
CA ASP A 180 1.60 7.31 7.59
C ASP A 180 1.83 5.92 7.08
N VAL A 181 0.84 5.39 6.35
CA VAL A 181 0.91 4.08 5.74
C VAL A 181 0.28 4.16 4.36
N VAL A 182 1.00 3.65 3.37
CA VAL A 182 0.41 3.31 2.07
C VAL A 182 0.83 1.91 1.69
N PHE A 183 -0.08 1.12 1.13
CA PHE A 183 0.23 -0.22 0.65
C PHE A 183 -0.42 -0.53 -0.69
N ALA A 184 0.13 -1.54 -1.36
CA ALA A 184 -0.44 -2.08 -2.59
C ALA A 184 -0.11 -3.56 -2.79
N SER A 185 -0.95 -4.21 -3.58
CA SER A 185 -0.75 -5.57 -4.06
C SER A 185 -0.12 -5.50 -5.46
N VAL A 186 0.80 -6.40 -5.79
CA VAL A 186 1.64 -6.25 -7.00
C VAL A 186 0.94 -6.58 -8.33
N GLN A 187 -0.28 -7.13 -8.30
CA GLN A 187 -1.04 -7.52 -9.51
C GLN A 187 -1.85 -6.39 -10.18
N LYS A 188 -1.51 -5.14 -9.86
CA LYS A 188 -2.17 -3.93 -10.38
C LYS A 188 -1.18 -3.16 -11.24
N ALA A 189 -0.96 -1.87 -11.00
CA ALA A 189 -0.04 -1.07 -11.80
C ALA A 189 1.44 -1.47 -11.65
N TRP A 190 1.79 -2.30 -10.66
CA TRP A 190 3.06 -3.01 -10.59
C TRP A 190 3.18 -4.11 -11.66
N ALA A 191 2.07 -4.71 -12.12
CA ALA A 191 2.02 -5.70 -13.19
C ALA A 191 2.86 -6.98 -12.96
N LEU A 192 2.69 -7.59 -11.77
CA LEU A 192 3.20 -8.93 -11.44
C LEU A 192 2.04 -9.91 -11.19
N PRO A 193 2.29 -11.23 -11.14
CA PRO A 193 1.33 -12.19 -10.60
C PRO A 193 0.89 -11.85 -9.15
N PRO A 194 -0.34 -12.21 -8.74
CA PRO A 194 -0.83 -11.96 -7.38
C PRO A 194 -0.12 -12.87 -6.35
N GLY A 195 0.04 -12.35 -5.13
CA GLY A 195 0.64 -13.09 -4.01
C GLY A 195 1.68 -12.30 -3.20
N PHE A 196 1.92 -11.05 -3.57
CA PHE A 196 2.86 -10.16 -2.89
C PHE A 196 2.27 -8.76 -2.69
N ALA A 197 2.68 -8.11 -1.61
CA ALA A 197 2.29 -6.77 -1.27
C ALA A 197 3.47 -5.96 -0.72
N VAL A 198 3.40 -4.65 -0.91
CA VAL A 198 4.41 -3.68 -0.48
C VAL A 198 3.73 -2.60 0.35
N MET A 199 4.43 -2.07 1.34
CA MET A 199 3.97 -0.97 2.18
C MET A 199 5.10 0.02 2.40
N ALA A 200 4.83 1.33 2.29
CA ALA A 200 5.65 2.34 2.93
C ALA A 200 5.00 2.74 4.26
N ILE A 201 5.84 2.93 5.28
CA ILE A 201 5.41 3.29 6.63
C ILE A 201 6.29 4.40 7.19
N SER A 202 5.67 5.43 7.76
CA SER A 202 6.36 6.55 8.38
C SER A 202 7.01 6.16 9.71
N ASP A 203 8.08 6.86 10.09
CA ASP A 203 8.72 6.66 11.39
C ASP A 203 7.75 6.88 12.57
N ARG A 204 6.78 7.79 12.44
CA ARG A 204 5.79 8.02 13.50
C ARG A 204 4.77 6.90 13.60
N ALA A 205 4.38 6.29 12.48
CA ALA A 205 3.53 5.12 12.46
C ALA A 205 4.25 3.89 13.03
N LEU A 206 5.54 3.71 12.72
CA LEU A 206 6.36 2.66 13.32
C LEU A 206 6.45 2.79 14.85
N ARG A 207 6.76 3.98 15.37
CA ARG A 207 6.79 4.24 16.83
C ARG A 207 5.44 3.98 17.49
N ARG A 208 4.33 4.31 16.82
CA ARG A 208 2.98 3.98 17.30
C ARG A 208 2.75 2.47 17.33
N ALA A 209 3.12 1.75 16.28
CA ALA A 209 2.98 0.31 16.23
C ALA A 209 3.83 -0.42 17.28
N GLU A 210 4.99 0.12 17.64
CA GLU A 210 5.83 -0.38 18.74
C GLU A 210 5.10 -0.32 20.09
N SER A 211 4.31 0.73 20.35
CA SER A 211 3.56 0.89 21.61
C SER A 211 2.23 0.13 21.65
N THR A 212 1.72 -0.34 20.51
CA THR A 212 0.52 -1.17 20.44
C THR A 212 0.75 -2.54 21.07
N ILE A 213 -0.24 -3.08 21.78
CA ILE A 213 -0.11 -4.36 22.50
C ILE A 213 0.17 -5.50 21.50
N SER A 214 1.11 -6.39 21.83
CA SER A 214 1.56 -7.47 20.94
C SER A 214 0.45 -8.45 20.53
N SER A 215 -0.46 -8.79 21.45
CA SER A 215 -1.62 -9.63 21.15
C SER A 215 -2.56 -9.00 20.11
N GLN A 216 -2.67 -7.66 20.10
CA GLN A 216 -3.43 -6.93 19.09
C GLN A 216 -2.75 -6.99 17.71
N LYS A 217 -1.42 -6.92 17.64
CA LYS A 217 -0.67 -6.98 16.37
C LYS A 217 -0.63 -8.38 15.75
N GLY A 218 -0.52 -9.41 16.58
CA GLY A 218 -0.19 -10.77 16.13
C GLY A 218 1.27 -10.86 15.66
N PHE A 219 1.64 -11.98 15.01
CA PHE A 219 3.04 -12.24 14.61
C PHE A 219 3.32 -11.93 13.14
N TYR A 220 2.49 -12.46 12.23
CA TYR A 220 2.74 -12.40 10.77
C TYR A 220 2.70 -10.97 10.23
N PHE A 221 1.88 -10.12 10.86
CA PHE A 221 1.63 -8.72 10.48
C PHE A 221 2.08 -7.73 11.56
N ASP A 222 3.08 -8.08 12.37
CA ASP A 222 3.74 -7.15 13.29
C ASP A 222 4.65 -6.20 12.48
N LEU A 223 4.19 -4.96 12.28
CA LEU A 223 4.91 -3.98 11.43
C LEU A 223 6.29 -3.62 12.00
N PRO A 224 6.47 -3.40 13.32
CA PRO A 224 7.80 -3.24 13.92
C PRO A 224 8.74 -4.41 13.65
N LEU A 225 8.27 -5.65 13.76
CA LEU A 225 9.07 -6.84 13.47
C LEU A 225 9.48 -6.89 11.98
N MET A 226 8.54 -6.61 11.08
CA MET A 226 8.82 -6.52 9.65
C MET A 226 9.89 -5.46 9.35
N ALA A 227 9.75 -4.26 9.94
CA ALA A 227 10.69 -3.15 9.75
C ALA A 227 12.09 -3.49 10.29
N LYS A 228 12.16 -4.07 11.49
CA LYS A 228 13.42 -4.51 12.12
C LYS A 228 14.16 -5.56 11.29
N SER A 229 13.43 -6.50 10.66
CA SER A 229 14.01 -7.45 9.72
C SER A 229 14.45 -6.77 8.43
N GLY A 230 13.62 -5.90 7.85
CA GLY A 230 13.90 -5.19 6.60
C GLY A 230 15.15 -4.31 6.67
N ALA A 231 15.37 -3.63 7.80
CA ALA A 231 16.58 -2.84 8.06
C ALA A 231 17.88 -3.67 7.96
N LYS A 232 17.81 -4.99 8.11
CA LYS A 232 18.93 -5.92 7.97
C LYS A 232 18.99 -6.60 6.60
N GLY A 233 18.10 -6.22 5.68
CA GLY A 233 17.89 -6.88 4.39
C GLY A 233 17.33 -8.29 4.56
N GLN A 234 16.40 -8.48 5.50
CA GLN A 234 15.76 -9.74 5.82
C GLN A 234 14.24 -9.58 5.96
N THR A 235 13.53 -10.70 6.05
CA THR A 235 12.12 -10.75 6.44
C THR A 235 11.97 -11.62 7.69
N PRO A 236 10.93 -11.40 8.53
CA PRO A 236 10.73 -12.25 9.71
C PRO A 236 10.45 -13.70 9.31
N ILE A 237 9.67 -13.87 8.24
CA ILE A 237 9.28 -15.15 7.64
C ILE A 237 10.02 -15.40 6.32
N THR A 238 9.90 -16.61 5.77
CA THR A 238 10.38 -16.92 4.41
C THR A 238 9.63 -16.07 3.37
N PRO A 239 10.33 -15.26 2.56
CA PRO A 239 9.71 -14.39 1.57
C PRO A 239 9.39 -15.14 0.26
N SER A 240 8.50 -14.61 -0.56
CA SER A 240 8.29 -15.10 -1.93
C SER A 240 9.40 -14.61 -2.87
N LEU A 241 10.47 -15.41 -3.00
CA LEU A 241 11.60 -15.08 -3.89
C LEU A 241 11.21 -14.84 -5.36
N PRO A 242 10.30 -15.63 -5.98
CA PRO A 242 9.86 -15.35 -7.35
C PRO A 242 9.30 -13.93 -7.50
N HIS A 243 8.43 -13.48 -6.58
CA HIS A 243 7.88 -12.13 -6.62
C HIS A 243 8.97 -11.06 -6.41
N MET A 244 9.97 -11.32 -5.55
CA MET A 244 11.10 -10.41 -5.38
C MET A 244 11.90 -10.23 -6.67
N PHE A 245 12.20 -11.31 -7.40
CA PHE A 245 12.90 -11.25 -8.68
C PHE A 245 12.07 -10.53 -9.75
N GLY A 246 10.77 -10.85 -9.83
CA GLY A 246 9.85 -10.16 -10.73
C GLY A 246 9.77 -8.66 -10.43
N LEU A 247 9.75 -8.29 -9.15
CA LEU A 247 9.62 -6.91 -8.71
C LEU A 247 10.90 -6.13 -9.00
N GLN A 248 12.08 -6.73 -8.77
CA GLN A 248 13.37 -6.15 -9.17
C GLN A 248 13.41 -5.87 -10.68
N SER A 249 13.01 -6.85 -11.51
CA SER A 249 12.94 -6.68 -12.98
C SER A 249 12.00 -5.53 -13.37
N GLN A 250 10.81 -5.50 -12.79
CA GLN A 250 9.83 -4.46 -13.09
C GLN A 250 10.25 -3.07 -12.60
N LEU A 251 10.89 -2.98 -11.43
CA LEU A 251 11.41 -1.71 -10.91
C LEU A 251 12.46 -1.11 -11.84
N LYS A 252 13.36 -1.93 -12.41
CA LYS A 252 14.31 -1.47 -13.43
C LYS A 252 13.61 -0.84 -14.62
N ARG A 253 12.53 -1.46 -15.10
CA ARG A 253 11.71 -0.94 -16.19
C ARG A 253 10.99 0.36 -15.83
N ILE A 254 10.34 0.41 -14.66
CA ILE A 254 9.65 1.62 -14.16
C ILE A 254 10.63 2.78 -14.09
N LEU A 255 11.81 2.55 -13.52
CA LEU A 255 12.81 3.60 -13.33
C LEU A 255 13.49 4.03 -14.64
N ALA A 256 13.63 3.12 -15.61
CA ALA A 256 14.09 3.47 -16.96
C ALA A 256 13.06 4.32 -17.74
N GLU A 257 11.76 4.07 -17.52
CA GLU A 257 10.68 4.92 -18.04
C GLU A 257 10.62 6.28 -17.35
N THR A 258 11.09 6.35 -16.09
CA THR A 258 10.77 7.34 -15.05
C THR A 258 9.37 7.17 -14.46
N VAL A 259 9.23 7.54 -13.19
CA VAL A 259 7.99 7.36 -12.43
C VAL A 259 6.90 8.30 -12.96
N GLU A 260 7.28 9.52 -13.30
CA GLU A 260 6.42 10.58 -13.82
C GLU A 260 5.90 10.25 -15.22
N ASN A 261 6.77 9.80 -16.14
CA ASN A 261 6.32 9.37 -17.48
C ASN A 261 5.40 8.15 -17.38
N ARG A 262 5.62 7.26 -16.42
CA ARG A 262 4.71 6.15 -16.17
C ARG A 262 3.32 6.65 -15.77
N PHE A 263 3.23 7.60 -14.83
CA PHE A 263 1.94 8.21 -14.48
C PHE A 263 1.26 8.84 -15.70
N GLU A 264 2.03 9.56 -16.51
CA GLU A 264 1.52 10.17 -17.74
C GLU A 264 0.99 9.14 -18.73
N ARG A 265 1.72 8.03 -18.94
CA ARG A 265 1.25 6.93 -19.80
C ARG A 265 -0.05 6.34 -19.28
N HIS A 266 -0.18 6.10 -17.97
CA HIS A 266 -1.41 5.59 -17.37
C HIS A 266 -2.57 6.58 -17.55
N ARG A 267 -2.33 7.88 -17.38
CA ARG A 267 -3.31 8.95 -17.63
C ARG A 267 -3.78 8.96 -19.10
N GLN A 268 -2.85 8.89 -20.05
CA GLN A 268 -3.17 8.84 -21.48
C GLN A 268 -3.98 7.59 -21.85
N MET A 269 -3.65 6.43 -21.27
CA MET A 269 -4.42 5.20 -21.47
C MET A 269 -5.85 5.34 -20.94
N ALA A 270 -6.03 5.92 -19.75
CA ALA A 270 -7.36 6.17 -19.19
C ALA A 270 -8.20 7.10 -20.09
N HIS A 271 -7.60 8.15 -20.66
CA HIS A 271 -8.29 9.04 -21.61
C HIS A 271 -8.73 8.34 -22.91
N ARG A 272 -8.00 7.33 -23.38
CA ARG A 272 -8.36 6.59 -24.60
C ARG A 272 -9.49 5.57 -24.40
N SER A 273 -9.80 5.24 -23.14
CA SER A 273 -10.78 4.21 -22.77
C SER A 273 -12.05 4.78 -22.13
N ARG A 274 -12.16 6.11 -22.04
CA ARG A 274 -13.35 6.87 -21.64
C ARG A 274 -14.03 7.46 -22.86
#